data_AF-A6DPV2-F1
#
_entry.id   AF-A6DPV2-F1
#
_cell.length_a   1.000
_cell.length_b   1.000
_cell.length_c   1.000
_cell.angle_alpha   90.00
_cell.angle_beta   90.00
_cell.angle_gamma   90.00
#
_symmetry.space_group_name_H-M   'P 1'
#
loop_
_entity.id
_entity.type
_entity.pdbx_description
1 polymer ?
#
loop_
_entity_poly.entity_id
_entity_poly.type
_entity_poly.pdbx_seq_one_letter_code
_entity_poly.pdbx_strand_id
1 'polypeptide(L)'
;MIKLLKPFNLKIIACCNYHDNSTEEAKKLGIDEFVTLEQAFSRAYVVSNHLADKENNKKIISKFLFNSMRQGATFINTGRGAQVNEDDMVDVFETRKDLTALLDVQYPEPPALGNPLYTLENIHMTSHIAGSANDEVRRLADFVIADFQRWSREEALLYSVEPASLAWRA
;
A
#
# COMPACT_ATOMS: atom_id res chain seq x y z
N MET A 1 -4.34 2.30 10.02
CA MET A 1 -5.34 2.99 9.18
C MET A 1 -6.78 2.81 9.68
N ILE A 2 -7.35 1.60 9.69
CA ILE A 2 -8.80 1.39 9.95
C ILE A 2 -9.30 2.06 11.24
N LYS A 3 -8.53 2.00 12.33
CA LYS A 3 -8.87 2.68 13.60
C LYS A 3 -9.05 4.21 13.45
N LEU A 4 -8.29 4.85 12.56
CA LEU A 4 -8.36 6.29 12.29
C LEU A 4 -9.58 6.66 11.42
N LEU A 5 -10.16 5.69 10.72
CA LEU A 5 -11.34 5.90 9.88
C LEU A 5 -12.66 5.82 10.68
N LYS A 6 -12.62 5.33 11.93
CA LYS A 6 -13.80 5.19 12.80
C LYS A 6 -14.70 6.44 12.93
N PRO A 7 -14.17 7.69 12.94
CA PRO A 7 -15.02 8.88 13.02
C PRO A 7 -15.84 9.15 11.75
N PHE A 8 -15.51 8.51 10.63
CA PHE A 8 -16.18 8.72 9.34
C PHE A 8 -17.23 7.63 9.09
N ASN A 9 -18.33 8.01 8.43
CA ASN A 9 -19.37 7.06 8.03
C ASN A 9 -18.98 6.39 6.69
N LEU A 10 -18.12 5.38 6.77
CA LEU A 10 -17.59 4.65 5.62
C LEU A 10 -17.89 3.16 5.73
N LYS A 11 -18.20 2.52 4.59
CA LYS A 11 -18.14 1.06 4.47
C LYS A 11 -16.69 0.66 4.15
N ILE A 12 -16.07 -0.12 5.02
CA ILE A 12 -14.68 -0.56 4.91
C ILE A 12 -14.65 -2.01 4.42
N ILE A 13 -14.20 -2.20 3.18
CA ILE A 13 -13.89 -3.52 2.63
C ILE A 13 -12.37 -3.71 2.57
N ALA A 14 -11.90 -4.93 2.79
CA ALA A 14 -10.47 -5.22 2.78
C ALA A 14 -10.16 -6.51 2.02
N CYS A 15 -9.06 -6.50 1.27
CA CYS A 15 -8.43 -7.70 0.73
C CYS A 15 -7.16 -7.98 1.54
N CYS A 16 -7.11 -9.12 2.24
CA CYS A 16 -5.93 -9.53 3.00
C CYS A 16 -5.82 -11.05 3.02
N ASN A 17 -4.60 -11.58 2.90
CA ASN A 17 -4.33 -13.01 2.93
C ASN A 17 -3.61 -13.45 4.22
N TYR A 18 -3.50 -12.55 5.20
CA TYR A 18 -2.85 -12.82 6.50
C TYR A 18 -3.84 -13.14 7.62
N HIS A 19 -5.12 -12.87 7.41
CA HIS A 19 -6.19 -13.18 8.34
C HIS A 19 -6.96 -14.41 7.84
N ASP A 20 -7.67 -15.07 8.75
CA ASP A 20 -8.56 -16.18 8.42
C ASP A 20 -9.78 -15.76 7.56
N ASN A 21 -9.86 -14.47 7.20
CA ASN A 21 -10.92 -13.81 6.46
C ASN A 21 -12.33 -14.12 7.01
N SER A 22 -12.39 -14.47 8.30
CA SER A 22 -13.63 -14.75 8.99
C SER A 22 -14.37 -13.47 9.33
N THR A 23 -15.70 -13.57 9.43
CA THR A 23 -16.55 -12.45 9.86
C THR A 23 -16.18 -11.93 11.24
N GLU A 24 -15.71 -12.80 12.15
CA GLU A 24 -15.33 -12.40 13.50
C GLU A 24 -14.01 -11.62 13.52
N GLU A 25 -13.05 -12.00 12.68
CA GLU A 25 -11.81 -11.24 12.52
C GLU A 25 -12.05 -9.88 11.86
N ALA A 26 -12.94 -9.83 10.86
CA ALA A 26 -13.33 -8.57 10.21
C ALA A 26 -13.88 -7.57 11.24
N LYS A 27 -14.82 -8.01 12.09
CA LYS A 27 -15.40 -7.19 13.16
C LYS A 27 -14.36 -6.68 14.15
N LYS A 28 -13.42 -7.53 14.57
CA LYS A 28 -12.33 -7.13 15.49
C LYS A 28 -11.46 -6.02 14.91
N LEU A 29 -11.20 -6.09 13.60
CA LEU A 29 -10.37 -5.12 12.89
C LEU A 29 -11.14 -3.85 12.49
N GLY A 30 -12.47 -3.86 12.58
CA GLY A 30 -13.33 -2.77 12.10
C GLY A 30 -13.50 -2.77 10.58
N ILE A 31 -13.48 -3.96 9.97
CA ILE A 31 -13.71 -4.22 8.55
C ILE A 31 -15.13 -4.77 8.42
N ASP A 32 -15.93 -4.23 7.49
CA ASP A 32 -17.29 -4.72 7.24
C ASP A 32 -17.29 -6.04 6.46
N GLU A 33 -16.34 -6.20 5.54
CA GLU A 33 -16.31 -7.32 4.61
C GLU A 33 -14.89 -7.59 4.09
N PHE A 34 -14.45 -8.85 4.18
CA PHE A 34 -13.28 -9.30 3.41
C PHE A 34 -13.69 -9.63 1.98
N VAL A 35 -12.92 -9.14 1.02
CA VAL A 35 -13.23 -9.19 -0.41
C VAL A 35 -11.99 -9.58 -1.20
N THR A 36 -12.17 -10.01 -2.44
CA THR A 36 -11.04 -10.23 -3.36
C THR A 36 -10.42 -8.90 -3.79
N LEU A 37 -9.23 -8.94 -4.38
CA LEU A 37 -8.56 -7.75 -4.89
C LEU A 37 -9.39 -7.05 -5.98
N GLU A 38 -9.99 -7.83 -6.89
CA GLU A 38 -10.86 -7.35 -7.95
C GLU A 38 -12.12 -6.69 -7.38
N GLN A 39 -12.69 -7.27 -6.32
CA GLN A 39 -13.84 -6.70 -5.63
C GLN A 39 -13.47 -5.40 -4.91
N ALA A 40 -12.27 -5.30 -4.33
CA ALA A 40 -11.80 -4.07 -3.71
C ALA A 40 -11.74 -2.92 -4.73
N PHE A 41 -11.16 -3.15 -5.91
CA PHE A 41 -11.07 -2.14 -6.96
C PHE A 41 -12.42 -1.79 -7.58
N SER A 42 -13.26 -2.78 -7.86
CA SER A 42 -14.54 -2.56 -8.55
C SER A 42 -15.65 -1.96 -7.68
N ARG A 43 -15.59 -2.15 -6.36
CA ARG A 43 -16.66 -1.71 -5.43
C ARG A 43 -16.32 -0.43 -4.67
N ALA A 44 -15.04 -0.15 -4.44
CA ALA A 44 -14.63 1.00 -3.64
C ALA A 44 -14.63 2.31 -4.44
N TYR A 45 -14.96 3.41 -3.78
CA TYR A 45 -14.69 4.76 -4.28
C TYR A 45 -13.26 5.21 -3.98
N VAL A 46 -12.64 4.64 -2.94
CA VAL A 46 -11.25 4.91 -2.57
C VAL A 46 -10.58 3.57 -2.31
N VAL A 47 -9.52 3.28 -3.06
CA VAL A 47 -8.68 2.09 -2.88
C VAL A 47 -7.36 2.54 -2.29
N SER A 48 -7.01 2.09 -1.08
CA SER A 48 -5.73 2.40 -0.43
C SER A 48 -4.87 1.15 -0.35
N ASN A 49 -3.77 1.13 -1.10
CA ASN A 49 -2.84 0.02 -1.18
C ASN A 49 -1.81 0.05 -0.03
N HIS A 50 -1.72 -1.08 0.67
CA HIS A 50 -0.80 -1.35 1.77
C HIS A 50 -0.19 -2.75 1.69
N LEU A 51 -0.13 -3.35 0.50
CA LEU A 51 0.47 -4.67 0.32
C LEU A 51 1.96 -4.62 0.72
N ALA A 52 2.51 -5.77 1.13
CA ALA A 52 3.93 -5.91 1.41
C ALA A 52 4.74 -6.07 0.12
N ASP A 53 6.02 -5.68 0.15
CA ASP A 53 6.94 -5.96 -0.96
C ASP A 53 7.28 -7.44 -1.01
N LYS A 54 6.62 -8.18 -1.89
CA LYS A 54 6.84 -9.61 -2.08
C LYS A 54 6.86 -9.90 -3.57
N GLU A 55 7.60 -10.94 -3.95
CA GLU A 55 7.74 -11.33 -5.36
C GLU A 55 6.38 -11.53 -6.05
N ASN A 56 5.45 -12.16 -5.35
CA ASN A 56 4.10 -12.42 -5.86
C ASN A 56 3.17 -11.20 -5.88
N ASN A 57 3.57 -10.08 -5.25
CA ASN A 57 2.84 -8.82 -5.29
C ASN A 57 3.39 -7.86 -6.36
N LYS A 58 4.50 -8.18 -7.02
CA LYS A 58 5.06 -7.31 -8.06
C LYS A 58 4.09 -7.18 -9.22
N LYS A 59 3.82 -5.93 -9.63
CA LYS A 59 2.91 -5.58 -10.72
C LYS A 59 1.50 -6.19 -10.60
N ILE A 60 1.08 -6.59 -9.40
CA ILE A 60 -0.24 -7.19 -9.16
C ILE A 60 -1.38 -6.18 -9.45
N ILE A 61 -1.11 -4.89 -9.24
CA ILE A 61 -2.03 -3.80 -9.58
C ILE A 61 -1.85 -3.46 -11.06
N SER A 62 -2.72 -4.02 -11.88
CA SER A 62 -2.64 -4.00 -13.34
C SER A 62 -3.75 -3.16 -13.99
N LYS A 63 -3.68 -3.03 -15.33
CA LYS A 63 -4.66 -2.35 -16.18
C LYS A 63 -6.09 -2.82 -15.93
N PHE A 64 -6.27 -4.13 -15.70
CA PHE A 64 -7.57 -4.72 -15.42
C PHE A 64 -8.20 -4.13 -14.15
N LEU A 65 -7.41 -4.00 -13.08
CA LEU A 65 -7.89 -3.48 -11.80
C LEU A 65 -8.23 -2.00 -11.90
N PHE A 66 -7.36 -1.18 -12.51
CA PHE A 66 -7.65 0.24 -12.72
C PHE A 66 -8.89 0.47 -13.58
N ASN A 67 -9.08 -0.30 -14.66
CA ASN A 67 -10.28 -0.17 -15.50
C ASN A 67 -11.57 -0.57 -14.77
N SER A 68 -11.49 -1.51 -13.82
CA SER A 68 -12.63 -1.93 -13.01
C SER A 68 -13.09 -0.87 -12.01
N MET A 69 -12.25 0.13 -11.73
CA MET A 69 -12.56 1.16 -10.74
C MET A 69 -13.80 1.96 -11.11
N ARG A 70 -14.58 2.30 -10.08
CA ARG A 70 -15.78 3.13 -10.21
C ARG A 70 -15.45 4.47 -10.84
N GLN A 71 -16.45 5.06 -11.48
CA GLN A 71 -16.34 6.42 -11.99
C GLN A 71 -16.01 7.39 -10.85
N GLY A 72 -15.00 8.24 -11.03
CA GLY A 72 -14.58 9.21 -10.02
C GLY A 72 -13.78 8.62 -8.85
N ALA A 73 -13.33 7.37 -8.94
CA ALA A 73 -12.63 6.71 -7.84
C ALA A 73 -11.20 7.21 -7.65
N THR A 74 -10.72 7.12 -6.41
CA THR A 74 -9.35 7.47 -6.02
C THR A 74 -8.52 6.24 -5.68
N PHE A 75 -7.31 6.16 -6.22
CA PHE A 75 -6.30 5.18 -5.84
C PHE A 75 -5.23 5.86 -4.97
N ILE A 76 -4.88 5.26 -3.84
CA ILE A 76 -3.84 5.75 -2.93
C ILE A 76 -2.79 4.65 -2.80
N ASN A 77 -1.52 4.97 -3.06
CA ASN A 77 -0.43 4.04 -2.86
C ASN A 77 0.58 4.59 -1.85
N THR A 78 0.60 3.97 -0.66
CA THR A 78 1.62 4.17 0.38
C THR A 78 2.32 2.85 0.73
N GLY A 79 2.08 1.81 -0.07
CA GLY A 79 2.71 0.50 0.05
C GLY A 79 4.08 0.50 -0.62
N ARG A 80 4.17 -0.09 -1.82
CA ARG A 80 5.40 -0.06 -2.64
C ARG A 80 5.07 0.23 -4.09
N GLY A 81 5.91 1.00 -4.77
CA GLY A 81 5.74 1.30 -6.19
C GLY A 81 5.77 0.05 -7.05
N ALA A 82 6.62 -0.93 -6.71
CA ALA A 82 6.79 -2.19 -7.46
C ALA A 82 5.50 -3.05 -7.55
N GLN A 83 4.49 -2.76 -6.74
CA GLN A 83 3.19 -3.46 -6.78
C GLN A 83 2.30 -2.98 -7.92
N VAL A 84 2.56 -1.78 -8.43
CA VAL A 84 1.83 -1.17 -9.54
C VAL A 84 2.55 -1.48 -10.84
N ASN A 85 1.81 -1.94 -11.83
CA ASN A 85 2.29 -1.91 -13.21
C ASN A 85 2.15 -0.47 -13.70
N GLU A 86 3.26 0.28 -13.71
CA GLU A 86 3.27 1.71 -14.01
C GLU A 86 2.80 2.01 -15.45
N ASP A 87 3.24 1.22 -16.43
CA ASP A 87 2.83 1.38 -17.83
C ASP A 87 1.30 1.24 -17.97
N ASP A 88 0.73 0.22 -17.31
CA ASP A 88 -0.71 0.00 -17.27
C ASP A 88 -1.45 1.16 -16.59
N MET A 89 -0.85 1.72 -15.53
CA MET A 89 -1.41 2.86 -14.81
C MET A 89 -1.43 4.10 -15.72
N VAL A 90 -0.32 4.41 -16.37
CA VAL A 90 -0.21 5.55 -17.30
C VAL A 90 -1.27 5.42 -18.40
N ASP A 91 -1.36 4.27 -19.07
CA ASP A 91 -2.35 4.00 -20.11
C ASP A 91 -3.80 4.27 -19.65
N VAL A 92 -4.15 3.82 -18.44
CA VAL A 92 -5.51 4.00 -17.92
C VAL A 92 -5.76 5.45 -17.53
N PHE A 93 -4.82 6.09 -16.82
CA PHE A 93 -4.99 7.46 -16.32
C PHE A 93 -4.89 8.51 -17.44
N GLU A 94 -4.26 8.18 -18.56
CA GLU A 94 -4.33 8.98 -19.79
C GLU A 94 -5.76 9.09 -20.34
N THR A 95 -6.56 8.04 -20.24
CA THR A 95 -7.92 7.99 -20.81
C THR A 95 -9.02 8.23 -19.78
N ARG A 96 -8.87 7.72 -18.56
CA ARG A 96 -9.81 7.84 -17.44
C ARG A 96 -9.50 9.08 -16.59
N LYS A 97 -9.78 10.26 -17.13
CA LYS A 97 -9.60 11.55 -16.44
C LYS A 97 -10.47 11.73 -15.20
N ASP A 98 -11.47 10.87 -15.01
CA ASP A 98 -12.29 10.83 -13.80
C ASP A 98 -11.58 10.19 -12.60
N LEU A 99 -10.57 9.35 -12.83
CA LEU A 99 -9.82 8.70 -11.75
C LEU A 99 -8.76 9.63 -11.20
N THR A 100 -8.47 9.52 -9.91
CA THR A 100 -7.37 10.25 -9.24
C THR A 100 -6.40 9.27 -8.59
N ALA A 101 -5.10 9.52 -8.65
CA ALA A 101 -4.10 8.75 -7.93
C ALA A 101 -3.26 9.62 -7.00
N LEU A 102 -3.05 9.14 -5.77
CA LEU A 102 -2.17 9.73 -4.77
C LEU A 102 -1.05 8.72 -4.47
N LEU A 103 0.17 9.01 -4.93
CA LEU A 103 1.30 8.08 -4.88
C LEU A 103 2.41 8.65 -3.99
N ASP A 104 2.62 8.04 -2.82
CA ASP A 104 3.83 8.35 -2.03
C ASP A 104 5.04 7.55 -2.51
N VAL A 105 4.82 6.42 -3.16
CA VAL A 105 5.87 5.50 -3.62
C VAL A 105 5.80 5.30 -5.13
N GLN A 106 6.95 5.13 -5.77
CA GLN A 106 7.09 4.86 -7.21
C GLN A 106 8.10 3.74 -7.45
N TYR A 107 8.29 3.31 -8.70
CA TYR A 107 9.33 2.32 -9.01
C TYR A 107 9.83 2.47 -10.45
N PRO A 108 11.10 2.87 -10.68
CA PRO A 108 12.13 3.19 -9.68
C PRO A 108 11.85 4.49 -8.90
N GLU A 109 12.62 4.73 -7.83
CA GLU A 109 12.56 5.96 -7.03
C GLU A 109 13.89 6.74 -7.11
N PRO A 110 13.89 8.00 -7.61
CA PRO A 110 12.77 8.70 -8.24
C PRO A 110 12.41 8.11 -9.62
N PRO A 111 11.18 8.36 -10.13
CA PRO A 111 10.86 8.08 -11.53
C PRO A 111 11.85 8.73 -12.49
N ALA A 112 12.05 8.11 -13.65
CA ALA A 112 12.95 8.64 -14.67
C ALA A 112 12.54 10.05 -15.12
N LEU A 113 13.53 10.86 -15.52
CA LEU A 113 13.25 12.16 -16.13
C LEU A 113 12.36 11.98 -17.37
N GLY A 114 11.26 12.73 -17.45
CA GLY A 114 10.28 12.62 -18.54
C GLY A 114 9.21 11.55 -18.33
N ASN A 115 9.16 10.90 -17.16
CA ASN A 115 8.11 9.93 -16.84
C ASN A 115 6.70 10.59 -16.89
N PRO A 116 5.71 9.98 -17.57
CA PRO A 116 4.36 10.53 -17.69
C PRO A 116 3.65 10.82 -16.36
N LEU A 117 4.02 10.11 -15.28
CA LEU A 117 3.49 10.36 -13.93
C LEU A 117 3.68 11.83 -13.48
N TYR A 118 4.70 12.53 -13.98
CA TYR A 118 4.92 13.95 -13.67
C TYR A 118 3.95 14.91 -14.37
N THR A 119 3.32 14.47 -15.46
CA THR A 119 2.54 15.36 -16.34
C THR A 119 1.04 15.06 -16.33
N LEU A 120 0.63 13.88 -15.86
CA LEU A 120 -0.78 13.51 -15.75
C LEU A 120 -1.44 14.30 -14.61
N GLU A 121 -2.39 15.17 -14.96
CA GLU A 121 -3.07 16.08 -14.02
C GLU A 121 -3.81 15.38 -12.89
N ASN A 122 -4.19 14.12 -13.12
CA ASN A 122 -4.93 13.29 -12.18
C ASN A 122 -4.04 12.31 -11.39
N ILE A 123 -2.72 12.49 -11.44
CA ILE A 123 -1.74 11.79 -10.63
C ILE A 123 -0.99 12.80 -9.78
N HIS A 124 -0.96 12.56 -8.47
CA HIS A 124 -0.23 13.39 -7.52
C HIS A 124 0.79 12.54 -6.80
N MET A 125 2.04 13.00 -6.79
CA MET A 125 3.15 12.27 -6.20
C MET A 125 3.75 13.02 -5.01
N THR A 126 4.15 12.26 -4.00
CA THR A 126 5.08 12.70 -2.96
C THR A 126 6.34 11.83 -3.01
N SER A 127 7.45 12.34 -2.45
CA SER A 127 8.78 11.75 -2.62
C SER A 127 9.10 10.68 -1.56
N HIS A 128 8.20 9.71 -1.36
CA HIS A 128 8.32 8.64 -0.36
C HIS A 128 8.57 9.18 1.06
N ILE A 129 7.67 10.04 1.52
CA ILE A 129 7.80 10.76 2.78
C ILE A 129 6.78 10.36 3.83
N ALA A 130 5.76 9.56 3.50
CA ALA A 130 4.71 9.20 4.45
C ALA A 130 5.25 8.45 5.68
N GLY A 131 6.32 7.66 5.50
CA GLY A 131 7.00 6.96 6.59
C GLY A 131 7.97 7.81 7.42
N SER A 132 8.28 9.03 6.98
CA SER A 132 9.29 9.92 7.60
C SER A 132 8.67 11.15 8.26
N ALA A 133 7.35 11.17 8.46
CA ALA A 133 6.65 12.29 9.05
C ALA A 133 6.86 12.38 10.58
N ASN A 134 6.92 13.61 11.11
CA ASN A 134 7.05 13.89 12.55
C ASN A 134 8.29 13.22 13.19
N ASP A 135 8.12 12.60 14.36
CA ASP A 135 9.21 11.92 15.10
C ASP A 135 9.48 10.49 14.61
N GLU A 136 8.90 10.05 13.49
CA GLU A 136 9.07 8.67 12.99
C GLU A 136 10.53 8.34 12.66
N VAL A 137 11.28 9.29 12.09
CA VAL A 137 12.72 9.11 11.81
C VAL A 137 13.52 8.91 13.11
N ARG A 138 13.16 9.63 14.18
CA ARG A 138 13.80 9.47 15.49
C ARG A 138 13.46 8.12 16.10
N ARG A 139 12.18 7.73 16.07
CA ARG A 139 11.73 6.43 16.57
C ARG A 139 12.41 5.28 15.83
N LEU A 140 12.58 5.39 14.51
CA LEU A 140 13.32 4.41 13.71
C LEU A 140 14.79 4.33 14.15
N ALA A 141 15.44 5.49 14.35
CA ALA A 141 16.82 5.53 14.84
C ALA A 141 16.94 4.87 16.23
N ASP A 142 16.00 5.12 17.13
CA ASP A 142 15.97 4.51 18.46
C ASP A 142 15.88 2.98 18.39
N PHE A 143 15.05 2.44 17.49
CA PHE A 143 14.96 0.98 17.28
C PHE A 143 16.25 0.39 16.73
N VAL A 144 16.87 1.04 15.74
CA VAL A 144 18.13 0.58 15.16
C VAL A 144 19.26 0.62 16.19
N ILE A 145 19.35 1.69 16.99
CA ILE A 145 20.34 1.82 18.06
C ILE A 145 20.12 0.72 19.12
N ALA A 146 18.87 0.49 19.53
CA ALA A 146 18.55 -0.55 20.50
C ALA A 146 18.96 -1.95 20.03
N ASP A 147 18.63 -2.32 18.78
CA ASP A 147 19.03 -3.60 18.21
C ASP A 147 20.54 -3.69 18.00
N PHE A 148 21.20 -2.62 17.57
CA PHE A 148 22.66 -2.59 17.42
C PHE A 148 23.38 -2.80 18.77
N GLN A 149 22.91 -2.16 19.83
CA GLN A 149 23.47 -2.35 21.18
C GLN A 149 23.33 -3.80 21.66
N ARG A 150 22.19 -4.44 21.40
CA ARG A 150 21.98 -5.86 21.73
C ARG A 150 22.90 -6.76 20.93
N TRP A 151 22.98 -6.54 19.61
CA TRP A 151 23.89 -7.26 18.73
C TRP A 151 25.34 -7.15 19.19
N SER A 152 25.80 -5.95 19.58
CA SER A 152 27.17 -5.72 20.06
C SER A 152 27.51 -6.46 21.35
N ARG A 153 26.49 -6.89 22.11
CA ARG A 153 26.62 -7.70 23.34
C ARG A 153 26.28 -9.18 23.10
N GLU A 154 26.15 -9.60 21.84
CA GLU A 154 25.73 -10.95 21.45
C GLU A 154 24.35 -11.35 22.02
N GLU A 155 23.50 -10.38 22.30
CA GLU A 155 22.12 -10.58 22.73
C GLU A 155 21.18 -10.74 21.52
N ALA A 156 20.09 -11.49 21.68
CA ALA A 156 19.06 -11.62 20.64
C ALA A 156 18.44 -10.25 20.29
N LEU A 157 18.27 -9.97 19.00
CA LEU A 157 17.61 -8.75 18.51
C LEU A 157 16.13 -8.70 18.96
N LEU A 158 15.57 -7.51 19.13
CA LEU A 158 14.15 -7.34 19.47
C LEU A 158 13.24 -7.54 18.27
N TYR A 159 13.70 -7.14 17.08
CA TYR A 159 12.87 -7.08 15.88
C TYR A 159 13.47 -7.91 14.72
N SER A 160 14.03 -9.08 15.02
CA SER A 160 14.57 -9.96 13.97
C SER A 160 13.48 -10.41 13.00
N VAL A 161 13.78 -10.32 11.71
CA VAL A 161 12.91 -10.82 10.64
C VAL A 161 13.52 -12.11 10.09
N GLU A 162 12.90 -13.23 10.42
CA GLU A 162 13.33 -14.53 9.91
C GLU A 162 12.88 -14.69 8.45
N PRO A 163 13.70 -15.23 7.54
CA PRO A 163 13.30 -15.48 6.16
C PRO A 163 12.01 -16.32 6.04
N ALA A 164 11.79 -17.25 6.97
CA ALA A 164 10.57 -18.06 7.04
C ALA A 164 9.30 -17.21 7.31
N SER A 165 9.43 -16.08 8.00
CA SER A 165 8.31 -15.15 8.24
C SER A 165 7.90 -14.36 6.99
N LEU A 166 8.78 -14.29 5.98
CA LEU A 166 8.51 -13.64 4.69
C LEU A 166 7.76 -14.57 3.72
N ALA A 167 7.73 -15.88 3.98
CA ALA A 167 7.05 -16.86 3.13
C ALA A 167 5.54 -16.56 3.02
N TRP A 168 4.99 -16.74 1.82
CA TRP A 168 3.57 -16.58 1.53
C TRP A 168 2.79 -17.79 2.05
N ARG A 169 1.71 -17.55 2.80
CA ARG A 169 0.70 -18.60 3.07
C ARG A 169 -0.25 -18.58 1.87
N ALA A 170 -0.17 -19.64 1.06
CA ALA A 170 -1.06 -19.87 -0.08
C ALA A 170 -2.51 -20.02 0.38
#